data_AF-A0A7Y7TS16-F1
#
_entry.id   AF-A0A7Y7TS16-F1
#
_cell.length_a   1.000
_cell.length_b   1.000
_cell.length_c   1.000
_cell.angle_alpha   90.00
_cell.angle_beta   90.00
_cell.angle_gamma   90.00
#
_symmetry.space_group_name_H-M   'P 1'
#
loop_
_entity.id
_entity.type
_entity.pdbx_description
1 polymer ?
#
loop_
_entity_poly.entity_id
_entity_poly.type
_entity_poly.pdbx_seq_one_letter_code
_entity_poly.pdbx_strand_id
1 'polypeptide(L)'
;MSIIITLVLIWLVTKVLSVFTKHGDFITVPDFTGLKIEEVEKFADEKNLEYQIIDSVFNSNKARGTVIGQDPLPNMKVKSHRKIYLTVVARSVERVAMPNLIDLTVRQAVSMLETFGLKPGELEYVQDMATNAVLKQKYKGRPIIAGAMIEKGSEIDLVVGRGENGGAATIPFLYGKFRSEALNELKAASLNIGEEHFADGVDSNQARVYKQSPAYSKRGSINLGSKVSLWYKSDKKFDFNALLEKLRKDTVSE
;
A
#
# COMPACT_ATOMS: atom_id res chain seq x y z
N MET A 1 -31.86 -68.58 7.12
CA MET A 1 -31.64 -67.91 8.42
C MET A 1 -30.52 -66.88 8.33
N SER A 2 -29.28 -67.27 7.96
CA SER A 2 -28.15 -66.32 7.86
C SER A 2 -28.39 -65.13 6.94
N ILE A 3 -28.97 -65.32 5.74
CA ILE A 3 -29.22 -64.21 4.78
C ILE A 3 -30.14 -63.13 5.38
N ILE A 4 -31.17 -63.53 6.11
CA ILE A 4 -32.13 -62.61 6.73
C ILE A 4 -31.45 -61.83 7.86
N ILE A 5 -30.65 -62.51 8.68
CA ILE A 5 -29.86 -61.86 9.74
C ILE A 5 -28.89 -60.84 9.14
N THR A 6 -28.16 -61.19 8.08
CA THR A 6 -27.22 -60.27 7.44
C THR A 6 -27.91 -59.03 6.87
N LEU A 7 -29.08 -59.18 6.25
CA LEU A 7 -29.87 -58.06 5.73
C LEU A 7 -30.38 -57.14 6.86
N VAL A 8 -30.84 -57.71 7.98
CA VAL A 8 -31.27 -56.96 9.17
C VAL A 8 -30.09 -56.21 9.79
N LEU A 9 -28.92 -56.83 9.85
CA LEU A 9 -27.70 -56.22 10.42
C LEU A 9 -27.21 -55.06 9.54
N ILE A 10 -27.23 -55.21 8.21
CA ILE A 10 -26.92 -54.12 7.26
C ILE A 10 -27.93 -52.97 7.40
N TRP A 11 -29.23 -53.27 7.51
CA TRP A 11 -30.26 -52.24 7.70
C TRP A 11 -30.07 -51.48 9.03
N LEU A 12 -29.72 -52.17 10.11
CA LEU A 12 -29.50 -51.56 11.41
C LEU A 12 -28.23 -50.70 11.41
N VAL A 13 -27.14 -51.18 10.81
CA VAL A 13 -25.89 -50.41 10.66
C VAL A 13 -26.12 -49.15 9.82
N THR A 14 -26.86 -49.23 8.71
CA THR A 14 -27.19 -48.06 7.87
C THR A 14 -28.10 -47.07 8.60
N LYS A 15 -29.05 -47.52 9.44
CA LYS A 15 -29.87 -46.65 10.29
C LYS A 15 -29.04 -45.95 11.38
N VAL A 16 -28.14 -46.66 12.04
CA VAL A 16 -27.23 -46.08 13.04
C VAL A 16 -26.29 -45.06 12.38
N LEU A 17 -25.69 -45.40 11.23
CA LEU A 17 -24.86 -44.47 10.45
C LEU A 17 -25.64 -43.24 9.99
N SER A 18 -26.90 -43.39 9.57
CA SER A 18 -27.75 -42.28 9.15
C SER A 18 -28.00 -41.28 10.28
N VAL A 19 -28.28 -41.76 11.49
CA VAL A 19 -28.46 -40.92 12.69
C VAL A 19 -27.14 -40.28 13.10
N PHE A 20 -26.05 -41.04 13.10
CA PHE A 20 -24.73 -40.55 13.51
C PHE A 20 -24.14 -39.53 12.52
N THR A 21 -24.48 -39.64 11.22
CA THR A 21 -23.97 -38.75 10.17
C THR A 21 -24.87 -37.56 9.87
N LYS A 22 -26.03 -37.43 10.56
CA LYS A 22 -27.07 -36.42 10.28
C LYS A 22 -27.39 -36.33 8.78
N HIS A 23 -27.68 -37.48 8.17
CA HIS A 23 -27.92 -37.58 6.73
C HIS A 23 -29.15 -36.76 6.33
N GLY A 24 -28.96 -35.67 5.58
CA GLY A 24 -30.04 -34.81 5.06
C GLY A 24 -30.12 -33.40 5.68
N ASP A 25 -29.41 -33.12 6.77
CA ASP A 25 -29.37 -31.79 7.38
C ASP A 25 -28.31 -30.91 6.71
N PHE A 26 -28.78 -30.01 5.84
CA PHE A 26 -27.95 -29.02 5.18
C PHE A 26 -28.48 -27.61 5.45
N ILE A 27 -27.55 -26.69 5.64
CA ILE A 27 -27.78 -25.25 5.73
C ILE A 27 -27.25 -24.60 4.45
N THR A 28 -28.02 -23.66 3.91
CA THR A 28 -27.57 -22.83 2.79
C THR A 28 -26.69 -21.72 3.32
N VAL A 29 -25.49 -21.60 2.76
CA VAL A 29 -24.50 -20.59 3.16
C VAL A 29 -24.97 -19.19 2.73
N PRO A 30 -25.11 -18.22 3.64
CA PRO A 30 -25.44 -16.84 3.29
C PRO A 30 -24.31 -16.16 2.51
N ASP A 31 -24.64 -15.10 1.78
CA ASP A 31 -23.64 -14.19 1.23
C ASP A 31 -23.27 -13.13 2.27
N PHE A 32 -22.05 -13.19 2.77
CA PHE A 32 -21.48 -12.19 3.66
C PHE A 32 -20.65 -11.15 2.91
N THR A 33 -20.43 -11.30 1.61
CA THR A 33 -19.59 -10.39 0.82
C THR A 33 -20.13 -8.97 0.87
N GLY A 34 -19.29 -8.01 1.25
CA GLY A 34 -19.66 -6.60 1.37
C GLY A 34 -20.27 -6.20 2.71
N LEU A 35 -20.64 -7.16 3.58
CA LEU A 35 -21.12 -6.88 4.92
C LEU A 35 -19.96 -6.55 5.87
N LYS A 36 -20.24 -5.72 6.87
CA LYS A 36 -19.32 -5.52 7.99
C LYS A 36 -19.41 -6.70 8.96
N ILE A 37 -18.32 -6.99 9.65
CA ILE A 37 -18.30 -8.13 10.59
C ILE A 37 -19.36 -8.02 11.69
N GLU A 38 -19.74 -6.80 12.12
CA GLU A 38 -20.83 -6.60 13.08
C GLU A 38 -22.21 -7.03 12.54
N GLU A 39 -22.40 -6.97 11.21
CA GLU A 39 -23.62 -7.44 10.54
C GLU A 39 -23.58 -8.95 10.33
N VAL A 40 -22.40 -9.48 9.99
CA VAL A 40 -22.16 -10.94 9.89
C VAL A 40 -22.44 -11.62 11.22
N GLU A 41 -21.98 -11.05 12.34
CA GLU A 41 -22.20 -11.60 13.69
C GLU A 41 -23.69 -11.73 14.00
N LYS A 42 -24.48 -10.66 13.77
CA LYS A 42 -25.94 -10.71 13.94
C LYS A 42 -26.59 -11.79 13.08
N PHE A 43 -26.19 -11.89 11.81
CA PHE A 43 -26.76 -12.87 10.89
C PHE A 43 -26.37 -14.31 11.26
N ALA A 44 -25.14 -14.49 11.74
CA ALA A 44 -24.62 -15.77 12.20
C ALA A 44 -25.38 -16.24 13.44
N ASP A 45 -25.61 -15.34 14.42
CA ASP A 45 -26.38 -15.63 15.63
C ASP A 45 -27.85 -16.00 15.29
N GLU A 46 -28.50 -15.24 14.42
CA GLU A 46 -29.89 -15.51 13.98
C GLU A 46 -30.06 -16.86 13.29
N LYS A 47 -29.03 -17.31 12.55
CA LYS A 47 -29.06 -18.56 11.78
C LYS A 47 -28.33 -19.71 12.45
N ASN A 48 -27.83 -19.50 13.68
CA ASN A 48 -27.02 -20.46 14.43
C ASN A 48 -25.84 -21.00 13.59
N LEU A 49 -25.19 -20.09 12.87
CA LEU A 49 -24.01 -20.34 12.04
C LEU A 49 -22.75 -19.96 12.80
N GLU A 50 -21.68 -20.70 12.58
CA GLU A 50 -20.36 -20.35 13.10
C GLU A 50 -19.51 -19.74 11.98
N TYR A 51 -18.77 -18.68 12.29
CA TYR A 51 -17.79 -18.10 11.37
C TYR A 51 -16.42 -17.96 12.01
N GLN A 52 -15.39 -17.86 11.18
CA GLN A 52 -14.03 -17.60 11.62
C GLN A 52 -13.32 -16.71 10.59
N ILE A 53 -12.70 -15.63 11.05
CA ILE A 53 -11.83 -14.82 10.21
C ILE A 53 -10.50 -15.57 10.08
N ILE A 54 -10.14 -15.96 8.85
CA ILE A 54 -8.91 -16.71 8.57
C ILE A 54 -7.81 -15.84 7.98
N ASP A 55 -8.20 -14.73 7.35
CA ASP A 55 -7.26 -13.84 6.69
C ASP A 55 -7.80 -12.40 6.67
N SER A 56 -6.89 -11.45 6.57
CA SER A 56 -7.21 -10.04 6.36
C SER A 56 -6.27 -9.40 5.36
N VAL A 57 -6.82 -8.71 4.37
CA VAL A 57 -6.03 -8.04 3.34
C VAL A 57 -6.19 -6.53 3.41
N PHE A 58 -5.13 -5.80 3.07
CA PHE A 58 -5.20 -4.36 2.93
C PHE A 58 -5.86 -4.03 1.59
N ASN A 59 -6.96 -3.26 1.62
CA ASN A 59 -7.61 -2.75 0.43
C ASN A 59 -8.13 -1.33 0.70
N SER A 60 -7.50 -0.33 0.08
CA SER A 60 -7.86 1.08 0.28
C SER A 60 -9.20 1.48 -0.35
N ASN A 61 -9.73 0.66 -1.27
CA ASN A 61 -10.95 0.95 -2.01
C ASN A 61 -12.21 0.39 -1.33
N LYS A 62 -12.06 -0.39 -0.25
CA LYS A 62 -13.16 -1.00 0.49
C LYS A 62 -13.12 -0.60 1.97
N ALA A 63 -14.28 -0.55 2.60
CA ALA A 63 -14.37 -0.21 4.02
C ALA A 63 -13.66 -1.27 4.89
N ARG A 64 -12.99 -0.80 5.95
CA ARG A 64 -12.27 -1.68 6.88
C ARG A 64 -13.24 -2.56 7.66
N GLY A 65 -12.85 -3.81 7.90
CA GLY A 65 -13.70 -4.80 8.59
C GLY A 65 -14.84 -5.36 7.72
N THR A 66 -14.89 -5.02 6.44
CA THR A 66 -15.83 -5.59 5.47
C THR A 66 -15.33 -6.94 4.96
N VAL A 67 -16.22 -7.91 4.83
CA VAL A 67 -15.92 -9.21 4.21
C VAL A 67 -15.74 -9.03 2.71
N ILE A 68 -14.67 -9.61 2.17
CA ILE A 68 -14.36 -9.56 0.74
C ILE A 68 -14.29 -10.95 0.10
N GLY A 69 -14.23 -11.98 0.92
CA GLY A 69 -14.19 -13.36 0.50
C GLY A 69 -14.72 -14.24 1.62
N GLN A 70 -15.32 -15.35 1.22
CA GLN A 70 -15.80 -16.36 2.14
C GLN A 70 -15.57 -17.75 1.55
N ASP A 71 -15.37 -18.73 2.43
CA ASP A 71 -15.39 -20.14 2.11
C ASP A 71 -16.17 -20.88 3.19
N PRO A 72 -17.24 -21.62 2.87
CA PRO A 72 -17.72 -21.94 1.53
C PRO A 72 -18.42 -20.77 0.80
N LEU A 73 -18.56 -20.88 -0.53
CA LEU A 73 -19.18 -19.85 -1.36
C LEU A 73 -20.66 -19.65 -1.03
N PRO A 74 -21.22 -18.46 -1.31
CA PRO A 74 -22.63 -18.18 -1.10
C PRO A 74 -23.55 -19.20 -1.80
N ASN A 75 -24.70 -19.47 -1.20
CA ASN A 75 -25.75 -20.39 -1.67
C ASN A 75 -25.34 -21.87 -1.75
N MET A 76 -24.12 -22.24 -1.33
CA MET A 76 -23.74 -23.64 -1.19
C MET A 76 -24.52 -24.31 -0.05
N LYS A 77 -24.79 -25.61 -0.19
CA LYS A 77 -25.35 -26.44 0.88
C LYS A 77 -24.23 -27.10 1.66
N VAL A 78 -24.15 -26.80 2.94
CA VAL A 78 -23.12 -27.34 3.85
C VAL A 78 -23.79 -28.06 5.01
N LYS A 79 -23.08 -29.00 5.63
CA LYS A 79 -23.59 -29.67 6.84
C LYS A 79 -23.78 -28.65 7.96
N SER A 80 -24.76 -28.89 8.81
CA SER A 80 -24.98 -28.10 10.03
C SER A 80 -23.69 -27.98 10.87
N HIS A 81 -23.46 -26.78 11.43
CA HIS A 81 -22.28 -26.42 12.23
C HIS A 81 -20.96 -26.38 11.45
N ARG A 82 -21.02 -26.33 10.11
CA ARG A 82 -19.84 -26.00 9.32
C ARG A 82 -19.47 -24.54 9.58
N LYS A 83 -18.22 -24.29 9.97
CA LYS A 83 -17.66 -22.94 10.06
C LYS A 83 -17.53 -22.31 8.68
N ILE A 84 -17.94 -21.05 8.59
CA ILE A 84 -17.75 -20.21 7.42
C ILE A 84 -16.50 -19.37 7.64
N TYR A 85 -15.48 -19.59 6.82
CA TYR A 85 -14.23 -18.88 6.88
C TYR A 85 -14.33 -17.58 6.09
N LEU A 86 -13.94 -16.47 6.71
CA LEU A 86 -14.05 -15.13 6.14
C LEU A 86 -12.68 -14.53 5.91
N THR A 87 -12.53 -13.88 4.76
CA THR A 87 -11.43 -12.94 4.47
C THR A 87 -11.98 -11.53 4.53
N VAL A 88 -11.37 -10.68 5.35
CA VAL A 88 -11.85 -9.31 5.61
C VAL A 88 -10.87 -8.25 5.16
N VAL A 89 -11.34 -7.02 4.95
CA VAL A 89 -10.46 -5.86 4.83
C VAL A 89 -9.84 -5.59 6.20
N ALA A 90 -8.51 -5.55 6.28
CA ALA A 90 -7.78 -5.31 7.51
C ALA A 90 -8.29 -4.07 8.26
N ARG A 91 -8.60 -4.26 9.56
CA ARG A 91 -9.10 -3.19 10.44
C ARG A 91 -8.02 -2.15 10.75
N SER A 92 -6.78 -2.59 10.88
CA SER A 92 -5.61 -1.76 11.13
C SER A 92 -4.64 -1.84 9.97
N VAL A 93 -4.06 -0.70 9.61
CA VAL A 93 -2.91 -0.68 8.69
C VAL A 93 -1.75 -1.36 9.38
N GLU A 94 -0.96 -2.13 8.63
CA GLU A 94 0.32 -2.67 9.11
C GLU A 94 1.14 -1.53 9.72
N ARG A 95 1.67 -1.70 10.93
CA ARG A 95 2.49 -0.69 11.60
C ARG A 95 3.94 -1.11 11.58
N VAL A 96 4.82 -0.16 11.38
CA VAL A 96 6.28 -0.33 11.36
C VAL A 96 6.90 0.57 12.42
N ALA A 97 8.04 0.15 12.98
CA ALA A 97 8.80 0.98 13.89
C ALA A 97 9.50 2.09 13.11
N MET A 98 9.42 3.33 13.61
CA MET A 98 10.09 4.47 13.02
C MET A 98 11.62 4.25 13.03
N PRO A 99 12.31 4.25 11.88
CA PRO A 99 13.77 4.17 11.86
C PRO A 99 14.41 5.41 12.49
N ASN A 100 15.67 5.29 12.92
CA ASN A 100 16.46 6.45 13.28
C ASN A 100 17.09 7.04 12.02
N LEU A 101 16.64 8.24 11.63
CA LEU A 101 17.14 8.92 10.43
C LEU A 101 18.14 10.02 10.75
N ILE A 102 18.35 10.33 12.03
CA ILE A 102 19.26 11.40 12.47
C ILE A 102 20.69 11.10 12.00
N ASP A 103 21.41 12.15 11.59
CA ASP A 103 22.78 12.14 11.05
C ASP A 103 22.96 11.40 9.71
N LEU A 104 21.90 10.77 9.17
CA LEU A 104 21.94 10.20 7.83
C LEU A 104 21.89 11.31 6.78
N THR A 105 22.53 11.07 5.63
CA THR A 105 22.28 11.89 4.45
C THR A 105 20.83 11.74 4.00
N VAL A 106 20.26 12.77 3.36
CA VAL A 106 18.87 12.70 2.84
C VAL A 106 18.65 11.46 1.96
N ARG A 107 19.62 11.13 1.10
CA ARG A 107 19.54 9.93 0.24
C ARG A 107 19.45 8.64 1.05
N GLN A 108 20.29 8.47 2.08
CA GLN A 108 20.23 7.30 2.96
C GLN A 108 18.92 7.25 3.74
N ALA A 109 18.44 8.40 4.23
CA ALA A 109 17.19 8.49 4.96
C ALA A 109 15.99 8.08 4.08
N VAL A 110 15.95 8.54 2.82
CA VAL A 110 14.93 8.14 1.84
C VAL A 110 14.95 6.63 1.61
N SER A 111 16.12 6.04 1.35
CA SER A 111 16.23 4.57 1.16
C SER A 111 15.82 3.78 2.40
N MET A 112 16.13 4.29 3.60
CA MET A 112 15.73 3.66 4.86
C MET A 112 14.22 3.75 5.08
N LEU A 113 13.60 4.90 4.77
CA LEU A 113 12.14 5.04 4.81
C LEU A 113 11.46 4.03 3.87
N GLU A 114 11.92 3.92 2.63
CA GLU A 114 11.38 2.97 1.64
C GLU A 114 11.50 1.52 2.12
N THR A 115 12.64 1.15 2.73
CA THR A 115 12.88 -0.20 3.27
C THR A 115 11.88 -0.55 4.38
N PHE A 116 11.48 0.44 5.20
CA PHE A 116 10.46 0.27 6.24
C PHE A 116 9.03 0.45 5.71
N GLY A 117 8.85 0.63 4.39
CA GLY A 117 7.55 0.88 3.77
C GLY A 117 6.94 2.23 4.17
N LEU A 118 7.76 3.19 4.61
CA LEU A 118 7.39 4.58 4.84
C LEU A 118 7.71 5.43 3.61
N LYS A 119 7.13 6.63 3.53
CA LYS A 119 7.33 7.56 2.41
C LYS A 119 8.11 8.79 2.86
N PRO A 120 9.05 9.31 2.05
CA PRO A 120 9.66 10.60 2.33
C PRO A 120 8.65 11.74 2.13
N GLY A 121 8.46 12.55 3.17
CA GLY A 121 7.59 13.74 3.18
C GLY A 121 8.34 15.00 2.75
N GLU A 122 8.00 16.14 3.34
CA GLU A 122 8.65 17.43 3.08
C GLU A 122 10.08 17.49 3.62
N LEU A 123 11.01 18.12 2.87
CA LEU A 123 12.36 18.41 3.35
C LEU A 123 12.44 19.89 3.77
N GLU A 124 12.51 20.13 5.07
CA GLU A 124 12.65 21.45 5.66
C GLU A 124 14.14 21.75 5.88
N TYR A 125 14.69 22.71 5.14
CA TYR A 125 16.10 23.05 5.24
C TYR A 125 16.33 24.21 6.19
N VAL A 126 17.25 24.02 7.13
CA VAL A 126 17.66 25.02 8.12
C VAL A 126 19.17 25.29 8.04
N GLN A 127 19.60 26.45 8.50
CA GLN A 127 21.03 26.78 8.55
C GLN A 127 21.68 25.97 9.68
N ASP A 128 22.59 25.08 9.31
CA ASP A 128 23.31 24.18 10.21
C ASP A 128 24.61 23.72 9.52
N MET A 129 25.65 23.43 10.29
CA MET A 129 26.95 22.96 9.77
C MET A 129 26.88 21.57 9.13
N ALA A 130 25.95 20.72 9.58
CA ALA A 130 25.77 19.36 9.06
C ALA A 130 25.03 19.39 7.71
N THR A 131 25.78 19.74 6.67
CA THR A 131 25.25 19.91 5.31
C THR A 131 24.66 18.60 4.77
N ASN A 132 23.42 18.67 4.30
CA ASN A 132 22.66 17.56 3.73
C ASN A 132 22.43 16.37 4.68
N ALA A 133 22.59 16.58 6.00
CA ALA A 133 22.31 15.62 7.05
C ALA A 133 20.95 15.88 7.70
N VAL A 134 20.25 14.82 8.07
CA VAL A 134 18.97 14.91 8.78
C VAL A 134 19.21 15.27 10.23
N LEU A 135 18.63 16.39 10.66
CA LEU A 135 18.71 16.91 12.02
C LEU A 135 17.52 16.47 12.87
N LYS A 136 16.33 16.35 12.24
CA LYS A 136 15.09 15.93 12.90
C LYS A 136 14.20 15.18 11.93
N GLN A 137 13.41 14.26 12.45
CA GLN A 137 12.35 13.56 11.73
C GLN A 137 10.99 13.90 12.36
N LYS A 138 9.98 14.14 11.52
CA LYS A 138 8.64 14.56 11.93
C LYS A 138 7.58 13.66 11.28
N TYR A 139 6.50 13.44 12.01
CA TYR A 139 5.30 12.78 11.51
C TYR A 139 4.09 13.66 11.81
N LYS A 140 3.31 14.00 10.79
CA LYS A 140 2.15 14.91 10.89
C LYS A 140 2.52 16.25 11.56
N GLY A 141 3.64 16.83 11.13
CA GLY A 141 4.15 18.12 11.63
C GLY A 141 4.75 18.10 13.04
N ARG A 142 4.79 16.95 13.73
CA ARG A 142 5.34 16.82 15.08
C ARG A 142 6.60 15.96 15.09
N PRO A 143 7.62 16.27 15.92
CA PRO A 143 8.78 15.40 16.06
C PRO A 143 8.39 13.97 16.44
N ILE A 144 9.07 12.98 15.85
CA ILE A 144 8.86 11.57 16.16
C ILE A 144 10.18 10.86 16.49
N ILE A 145 10.18 10.08 17.56
CA ILE A 145 11.38 9.34 17.99
C ILE A 145 11.50 8.01 17.22
N ALA A 146 12.72 7.51 17.11
CA ALA A 146 12.96 6.17 16.61
C ALA A 146 12.26 5.11 17.50
N GLY A 147 11.83 4.02 16.90
CA GLY A 147 11.08 2.94 17.57
C GLY A 147 9.58 3.20 17.75
N ALA A 148 9.10 4.44 17.56
CA ALA A 148 7.66 4.73 17.61
C ALA A 148 6.91 3.97 16.51
N MET A 149 5.77 3.35 16.83
CA MET A 149 4.98 2.61 15.84
C MET A 149 4.18 3.57 14.94
N ILE A 150 4.38 3.48 13.63
CA ILE A 150 3.71 4.31 12.62
C ILE A 150 3.01 3.40 11.61
N GLU A 151 1.88 3.84 11.06
CA GLU A 151 1.24 3.12 9.95
C GLU A 151 2.15 3.11 8.72
N LYS A 152 2.33 1.93 8.12
CA LYS A 152 3.05 1.76 6.86
C LYS A 152 2.43 2.65 5.78
N GLY A 153 3.28 3.23 4.94
CA GLY A 153 2.90 4.21 3.92
C GLY A 153 2.76 5.63 4.44
N SER A 154 2.95 5.88 5.74
CA SER A 154 3.00 7.23 6.30
C SER A 154 4.15 8.04 5.73
N GLU A 155 3.90 9.34 5.55
CA GLU A 155 4.91 10.31 5.14
C GLU A 155 5.66 10.87 6.35
N ILE A 156 6.99 10.93 6.23
CA ILE A 156 7.89 11.45 7.27
C ILE A 156 8.61 12.67 6.72
N ASP A 157 8.37 13.82 7.33
CA ASP A 157 9.07 15.06 7.00
C ASP A 157 10.43 15.10 7.69
N LEU A 158 11.43 15.63 7.01
CA LEU A 158 12.82 15.69 7.49
C LEU A 158 13.26 17.14 7.61
N VAL A 159 13.82 17.49 8.76
CA VAL A 159 14.57 18.75 8.92
C VAL A 159 16.02 18.46 8.59
N VAL A 160 16.59 19.19 7.63
CA VAL A 160 17.89 18.91 7.03
C VAL A 160 18.79 20.13 7.15
N GLY A 161 20.07 19.93 7.48
CA GLY A 161 21.05 21.00 7.49
C GLY A 161 21.39 21.45 6.07
N ARG A 162 21.36 22.75 5.81
CA ARG A 162 21.67 23.34 4.49
C ARG A 162 23.16 23.68 4.31
N GLY A 163 23.94 23.74 5.38
CA GLY A 163 25.29 24.30 5.33
C GLY A 163 25.30 25.83 5.26
N GLU A 164 26.46 26.44 5.52
CA GLU A 164 26.62 27.89 5.53
C GLU A 164 26.43 28.52 4.14
N ASN A 165 26.83 27.80 3.08
CA ASN A 165 26.79 28.28 1.70
C ASN A 165 25.57 27.78 0.90
N GLY A 166 24.51 27.32 1.57
CA GLY A 166 23.25 26.96 0.90
C GLY A 166 23.22 25.57 0.24
N GLY A 167 24.38 24.94 0.07
CA GLY A 167 24.56 23.62 -0.52
C GLY A 167 24.08 23.50 -1.98
N ALA A 168 24.46 22.43 -2.65
CA ALA A 168 24.12 22.18 -4.05
C ALA A 168 23.50 20.80 -4.23
N ALA A 169 22.39 20.75 -4.95
CA ALA A 169 21.69 19.55 -5.40
C ALA A 169 21.73 19.47 -6.93
N THR A 170 21.94 18.25 -7.45
CA THR A 170 21.82 17.95 -8.88
C THR A 170 20.34 17.88 -9.25
N ILE A 171 19.97 18.42 -10.42
CA ILE A 171 18.61 18.29 -10.94
C ILE A 171 18.45 16.89 -11.55
N PRO A 172 17.63 15.98 -10.99
CA PRO A 172 17.49 14.63 -11.51
C PRO A 172 16.72 14.59 -12.84
N PHE A 173 16.94 13.53 -13.61
CA PHE A 173 16.18 13.26 -14.84
C PHE A 173 14.91 12.48 -14.47
N LEU A 174 13.77 13.15 -14.50
CA LEU A 174 12.50 12.58 -14.03
C LEU A 174 11.58 12.13 -15.16
N TYR A 175 11.91 12.42 -16.42
CA TYR A 175 11.07 12.12 -17.57
C TYR A 175 10.76 10.62 -17.67
N GLY A 176 9.48 10.30 -17.88
CA GLY A 176 8.98 8.93 -17.98
C GLY A 176 8.87 8.21 -16.64
N LYS A 177 9.21 8.80 -15.49
CA LYS A 177 8.97 8.15 -14.20
C LYS A 177 7.53 8.31 -13.76
N PHE A 178 7.01 7.32 -13.03
CA PHE A 178 5.71 7.46 -12.38
C PHE A 178 5.79 8.50 -11.26
N ARG A 179 4.66 9.10 -10.88
CA ARG A 179 4.62 10.14 -9.84
C ARG A 179 5.36 9.73 -8.56
N SER A 180 5.08 8.54 -8.01
CA SER A 180 5.73 8.06 -6.78
C SER A 180 7.26 7.96 -6.92
N GLU A 181 7.74 7.39 -8.03
CA GLU A 181 9.17 7.26 -8.33
C GLU A 181 9.82 8.64 -8.47
N ALA A 182 9.18 9.56 -9.18
CA ALA A 182 9.69 10.91 -9.39
C ALA A 182 9.81 11.69 -8.08
N LEU A 183 8.83 11.56 -7.18
CA LEU A 183 8.87 12.18 -5.86
C LEU A 183 10.01 11.59 -5.02
N ASN A 184 10.16 10.28 -4.96
CA ASN A 184 11.24 9.65 -4.20
C ASN A 184 12.62 10.06 -4.72
N GLU A 185 12.78 10.14 -6.04
CA GLU A 185 14.04 10.58 -6.66
C GLU A 185 14.34 12.06 -6.42
N LEU A 186 13.33 12.93 -6.44
CA LEU A 186 13.48 14.33 -6.01
C LEU A 186 13.99 14.42 -4.57
N LYS A 187 13.39 13.64 -3.66
CA LYS A 187 13.79 13.64 -2.25
C LYS A 187 15.21 13.10 -2.09
N ALA A 188 15.56 12.01 -2.77
CA ALA A 188 16.91 11.44 -2.77
C ALA A 188 17.97 12.35 -3.41
N ALA A 189 17.54 13.28 -4.27
CA ALA A 189 18.35 14.36 -4.83
C ALA A 189 18.36 15.63 -3.93
N SER A 190 17.80 15.57 -2.72
CA SER A 190 17.75 16.68 -1.76
C SER A 190 16.87 17.86 -2.22
N LEU A 191 15.83 17.58 -3.00
CA LEU A 191 14.89 18.57 -3.57
C LEU A 191 13.46 18.33 -3.09
N ASN A 192 12.62 19.36 -3.23
CA ASN A 192 11.19 19.29 -2.93
C ASN A 192 10.36 19.29 -4.21
N ILE A 193 9.15 18.75 -4.12
CA ILE A 193 8.14 18.90 -5.17
C ILE A 193 7.62 20.34 -5.17
N GLY A 194 7.51 20.91 -6.36
CA GLY A 194 6.88 22.20 -6.62
C GLY A 194 5.41 22.05 -6.99
N GLU A 195 4.99 22.76 -8.03
CA GLU A 195 3.64 22.62 -8.57
C GLU A 195 3.51 21.33 -9.39
N GLU A 196 2.33 20.71 -9.28
CA GLU A 196 1.98 19.52 -10.05
C GLU A 196 0.84 19.82 -11.01
N HIS A 197 1.05 19.47 -12.28
CA HIS A 197 0.09 19.71 -13.35
C HIS A 197 -0.27 18.39 -14.04
N PHE A 198 -1.54 18.02 -14.03
CA PHE A 198 -2.03 16.77 -14.63
C PHE A 198 -2.80 17.09 -15.92
N ALA A 199 -2.24 16.68 -17.07
CA ALA A 199 -2.90 16.83 -18.36
C ALA A 199 -3.89 15.69 -18.62
N ASP A 200 -4.85 15.93 -19.54
CA ASP A 200 -5.75 14.91 -20.09
C ASP A 200 -6.63 14.17 -19.06
N GLY A 201 -6.83 14.79 -17.88
CA GLY A 201 -7.61 14.21 -16.78
C GLY A 201 -7.02 12.92 -16.21
N VAL A 202 -5.70 12.72 -16.32
CA VAL A 202 -5.04 11.50 -15.87
C VAL A 202 -5.09 11.33 -14.35
N ASP A 203 -5.37 10.11 -13.89
CA ASP A 203 -5.19 9.73 -12.48
C ASP A 203 -3.70 9.74 -12.12
N SER A 204 -3.36 10.34 -10.97
CA SER A 204 -2.01 10.39 -10.40
C SER A 204 -1.25 9.05 -10.41
N ASN A 205 -1.94 7.92 -10.24
CA ASN A 205 -1.33 6.58 -10.21
C ASN A 205 -0.97 6.03 -11.60
N GLN A 206 -1.52 6.62 -12.66
CA GLN A 206 -1.27 6.27 -14.07
C GLN A 206 -0.52 7.39 -14.81
N ALA A 207 -0.03 8.38 -14.06
CA ALA A 207 0.58 9.57 -14.57
C ALA A 207 2.11 9.43 -14.57
N ARG A 208 2.73 9.76 -15.69
CA ARG A 208 4.18 9.80 -15.86
C ARG A 208 4.64 11.20 -16.22
N VAL A 209 5.81 11.58 -15.72
CA VAL A 209 6.38 12.91 -15.93
C VAL A 209 6.74 13.07 -17.41
N TYR A 210 6.17 14.07 -18.10
CA TYR A 210 6.58 14.41 -19.46
C TYR A 210 7.35 15.73 -19.52
N LYS A 211 7.32 16.52 -18.45
CA LYS A 211 8.05 17.78 -18.33
C LYS A 211 8.35 18.05 -16.85
N GLN A 212 9.52 18.64 -16.60
CA GLN A 212 9.94 19.16 -15.30
C GLN A 212 10.47 20.59 -15.44
N SER A 213 10.41 21.36 -14.34
CA SER A 213 11.03 22.68 -14.24
C SER A 213 11.59 22.87 -12.82
N PRO A 214 12.89 23.14 -12.66
CA PRO A 214 13.93 23.29 -13.69
C PRO A 214 14.13 22.04 -14.56
N ALA A 215 14.56 22.25 -15.80
CA ALA A 215 14.91 21.16 -16.70
C ALA A 215 16.12 20.37 -16.17
N TYR A 216 16.17 19.07 -16.48
CA TYR A 216 17.33 18.25 -16.16
C TYR A 216 18.62 18.89 -16.69
N SER A 217 19.69 18.83 -15.90
CA SER A 217 21.02 19.24 -16.33
C SER A 217 22.05 18.30 -15.74
N LYS A 218 22.97 17.81 -16.59
CA LYS A 218 24.05 16.90 -16.17
C LYS A 218 25.09 17.60 -15.29
N ARG A 219 25.29 18.90 -15.49
CA ARG A 219 26.30 19.73 -14.80
C ARG A 219 25.69 20.86 -13.98
N GLY A 220 24.41 21.15 -14.16
CA GLY A 220 23.70 22.17 -13.41
C GLY A 220 23.37 21.73 -12.00
N SER A 221 23.48 22.66 -11.07
CA SER A 221 23.06 22.49 -9.68
C SER A 221 22.09 23.58 -9.28
N ILE A 222 21.19 23.24 -8.36
CA ILE A 222 20.30 24.19 -7.68
C ILE A 222 20.49 24.06 -6.18
N ASN A 223 19.99 25.03 -5.42
CA ASN A 223 20.16 25.02 -3.97
C ASN A 223 19.43 23.83 -3.33
N LEU A 224 19.94 23.37 -2.19
CA LEU A 224 19.28 22.31 -1.42
C LEU A 224 17.87 22.73 -0.99
N GLY A 225 16.91 21.83 -1.20
CA GLY A 225 15.49 22.06 -0.90
C GLY A 225 14.74 22.90 -1.91
N SER A 226 15.38 23.31 -3.01
CA SER A 226 14.69 23.93 -4.13
C SER A 226 13.54 23.05 -4.65
N LYS A 227 12.50 23.71 -5.14
CA LYS A 227 11.30 23.06 -5.65
C LYS A 227 11.45 22.75 -7.14
N VAL A 228 11.03 21.56 -7.55
CA VAL A 228 10.93 21.15 -8.95
C VAL A 228 9.46 20.91 -9.27
N SER A 229 8.89 21.69 -10.16
CA SER A 229 7.52 21.50 -10.64
C SER A 229 7.47 20.41 -11.71
N LEU A 230 6.42 19.59 -11.68
CA LEU A 230 6.26 18.43 -12.56
C LEU A 230 4.94 18.49 -13.33
N TRP A 231 4.99 18.12 -14.60
CA TRP A 231 3.81 17.96 -15.45
C TRP A 231 3.69 16.50 -15.87
N TYR A 232 2.47 15.98 -15.79
CA TYR A 232 2.18 14.58 -16.02
C TYR A 232 1.19 14.36 -17.16
N LYS A 233 1.37 13.23 -17.84
CA LYS A 233 0.47 12.69 -18.87
C LYS A 233 0.19 11.22 -18.62
N SER A 234 -0.89 10.73 -19.22
CA SER A 234 -1.27 9.32 -19.15
C SER A 234 -0.25 8.42 -19.84
N ASP A 235 0.25 7.43 -19.10
CA ASP A 235 1.11 6.35 -19.62
C ASP A 235 0.49 5.63 -20.84
N LYS A 236 -0.83 5.54 -20.89
CA LYS A 236 -1.55 4.84 -21.97
C LYS A 236 -1.78 5.69 -23.22
N LYS A 237 -1.86 7.03 -23.07
CA LYS A 237 -2.24 7.94 -24.16
C LYS A 237 -1.05 8.68 -24.77
N PHE A 238 0.06 8.79 -24.05
CA PHE A 238 1.24 9.54 -24.49
C PHE A 238 2.41 8.60 -24.76
N ASP A 239 3.08 8.81 -25.90
CA ASP A 239 4.26 8.03 -26.28
C ASP A 239 5.51 8.53 -25.55
N PHE A 240 5.76 7.95 -24.38
CA PHE A 240 6.96 8.24 -23.59
C PHE A 240 8.24 7.72 -24.24
N ASN A 241 8.18 6.68 -25.08
CA ASN A 241 9.37 6.16 -25.75
C ASN A 241 9.89 7.17 -26.77
N ALA A 242 8.99 7.73 -27.58
CA ALA A 242 9.33 8.79 -28.52
C ALA A 242 9.90 10.04 -27.82
N LEU A 243 9.32 10.42 -26.67
CA LEU A 243 9.84 11.53 -25.87
C LEU A 243 11.27 11.25 -25.37
N LEU A 244 11.49 10.07 -24.77
CA LEU A 244 12.80 9.71 -24.23
C LEU A 244 13.86 9.61 -25.33
N GLU A 245 13.53 9.05 -26.50
CA GLU A 245 14.45 9.00 -27.65
C GLU A 245 14.84 10.40 -28.14
N LYS A 246 13.88 11.34 -28.16
CA LYS A 246 14.18 12.74 -28.49
C LYS A 246 15.14 13.36 -27.47
N LEU A 247 14.85 13.21 -26.18
CA LEU A 247 15.68 13.77 -25.11
C LEU A 247 17.09 13.18 -25.08
N ARG A 248 17.24 11.89 -25.39
CA ARG A 248 18.56 11.25 -25.50
C ARG A 248 19.42 11.89 -26.58
N LYS A 249 18.84 12.19 -27.75
CA LYS A 249 19.56 12.88 -28.84
C LYS A 249 20.02 14.27 -28.41
N ASP A 250 19.15 15.03 -27.74
CA ASP A 250 19.45 16.38 -27.27
C ASP A 250 20.49 16.39 -26.14
N THR A 251 20.52 15.36 -25.29
CA THR A 251 21.47 15.27 -24.15
C THR A 251 22.88 14.83 -24.59
N VAL A 252 23.01 14.11 -25.71
CA VAL A 252 24.33 13.70 -26.25
C VAL A 252 25.03 14.87 -26.97
N SER A 253 24.28 15.92 -27.33
CA SER A 253 24.82 17.14 -27.96
C SER A 253 25.31 18.23 -27.01
N GLU A 254 25.23 18.04 -25.68
CA GLU A 254 25.70 18.98 -24.62
C GLU A 254 26.88 18.43 -23.79
#